data_AF-A0A1Y5E7V2-F1
#
_entry.id   AF-A0A1Y5E7V2-F1
#
_cell.length_a   1.000
_cell.length_b   1.000
_cell.length_c   1.000
_cell.angle_alpha   90.00
_cell.angle_beta   90.00
_cell.angle_gamma   90.00
#
_symmetry.space_group_name_H-M   'P 1'
#
loop_
_entity.id
_entity.type
_entity.pdbx_description
1 polymer ?
#
loop_
_entity_poly.entity_id
_entity_poly.type
_entity_poly.pdbx_seq_one_letter_code
_entity_poly.pdbx_strand_id
1 'polypeptide(L)'
;MRQLDPVNPTQFLKSAALGALTGIVFAVVLVALPGAALIFVVGVLELPWDLSWFPGIFTIMTLGGAAGAFFAVILFIKDRHVPYVEEVQDFEEESENDRFKR
;
A
#
# COMPACT_ATOMS: atom_id res chain seq x y z
N MET A 1 -5.91 31.76 -5.82
CA MET A 1 -6.08 30.28 -5.78
C MET A 1 -5.17 29.72 -6.86
N ARG A 2 -4.16 28.90 -6.50
CA ARG A 2 -3.24 28.31 -7.49
C ARG A 2 -4.06 27.41 -8.43
N GLN A 3 -3.89 27.54 -9.75
CA GLN A 3 -4.49 26.58 -10.69
C GLN A 3 -3.93 25.20 -10.33
N LEU A 4 -4.81 24.26 -10.02
CA LEU A 4 -4.45 22.87 -9.82
C LEU A 4 -4.19 22.27 -11.20
N ASP A 5 -2.93 21.99 -11.53
CA ASP A 5 -2.55 21.36 -12.82
C ASP A 5 -3.34 20.08 -13.05
N PRO A 6 -3.81 19.78 -14.27
CA PRO A 6 -4.66 18.61 -14.53
C PRO A 6 -4.04 17.32 -13.96
N VAL A 7 -4.86 16.51 -13.27
CA VAL A 7 -4.40 15.24 -12.68
C VAL A 7 -3.83 14.38 -13.79
N ASN A 8 -2.56 13.99 -13.68
CA ASN A 8 -1.99 12.99 -14.56
C ASN A 8 -2.51 11.61 -14.12
N PRO A 9 -3.38 10.95 -14.92
CA PRO A 9 -3.98 9.69 -14.51
C PRO A 9 -2.95 8.57 -14.32
N THR A 10 -1.79 8.66 -14.97
CA THR A 10 -0.73 7.65 -14.84
C THR A 10 -0.03 7.73 -13.49
N GLN A 11 0.23 8.94 -12.96
CA GLN A 11 0.82 9.13 -11.62
C GLN A 11 -0.14 8.69 -10.51
N PHE A 12 -1.44 9.02 -10.65
CA PHE A 12 -2.46 8.54 -9.71
C PHE A 12 -2.55 7.01 -9.68
N LEU A 13 -2.53 6.37 -10.86
CA LEU A 13 -2.59 4.91 -10.94
C LEU A 13 -1.32 4.27 -10.36
N LYS A 14 -0.14 4.88 -10.59
CA LYS A 14 1.14 4.42 -10.04
C LYS A 14 1.13 4.48 -8.50
N SER A 15 0.68 5.58 -7.91
CA SER A 15 0.62 5.72 -6.44
C SER A 15 -0.38 4.74 -5.82
N ALA A 16 -1.56 4.58 -6.41
CA ALA A 16 -2.54 3.61 -5.95
C ALA A 16 -2.05 2.16 -6.05
N ALA A 17 -1.39 1.80 -7.16
CA ALA A 17 -0.82 0.46 -7.35
C ALA A 17 0.33 0.18 -6.38
N LEU A 18 1.22 1.15 -6.16
CA LEU A 18 2.29 1.05 -5.18
C LEU A 18 1.71 0.87 -3.77
N GLY A 19 0.72 1.69 -3.41
CA GLY A 19 0.00 1.57 -2.14
C GLY A 19 -0.65 0.20 -1.94
N ALA A 20 -1.30 -0.33 -2.98
CA ALA A 20 -1.90 -1.66 -2.95
C ALA A 20 -0.86 -2.75 -2.70
N LEU A 21 0.27 -2.71 -3.43
CA LEU A 21 1.37 -3.65 -3.26
C LEU A 21 1.96 -3.60 -1.85
N THR A 22 2.25 -2.39 -1.35
CA THR A 22 2.75 -2.20 0.01
C THR A 22 1.74 -2.75 1.04
N GLY A 23 0.45 -2.46 0.88
CA GLY A 23 -0.61 -2.99 1.74
C GLY A 23 -0.71 -4.51 1.75
N ILE A 24 -0.55 -5.16 0.59
CA ILE A 24 -0.49 -6.62 0.48
C ILE A 24 0.72 -7.16 1.27
N VAL A 25 1.91 -6.57 1.10
CA VAL A 25 3.12 -6.99 1.81
C VAL A 25 2.91 -6.90 3.32
N PHE A 26 2.38 -5.79 3.83
CA PHE A 26 2.09 -5.63 5.25
C PHE A 26 1.08 -6.66 5.75
N ALA A 27 0.00 -6.91 5.00
CA ALA A 27 -0.99 -7.91 5.39
C ALA A 27 -0.40 -9.33 5.42
N VAL A 28 0.49 -9.68 4.49
CA VAL A 28 1.17 -10.97 4.51
C VAL A 28 2.10 -11.08 5.73
N VAL A 29 2.95 -10.09 5.95
CA VAL A 29 3.97 -10.13 7.01
C VAL A 29 3.37 -10.05 8.41
N LEU A 30 2.34 -9.21 8.62
CA LEU A 30 1.78 -8.94 9.94
C LEU A 30 0.55 -9.78 10.29
N VAL A 31 -0.16 -10.33 9.30
CA VAL A 31 -1.40 -11.07 9.55
C VAL A 31 -1.29 -12.51 9.05
N ALA A 32 -0.96 -12.70 7.77
CA ALA A 32 -0.98 -14.04 7.19
C ALA A 32 0.10 -14.96 7.79
N LEU A 33 1.35 -14.51 7.90
CA LEU A 33 2.43 -15.32 8.46
C LEU A 33 2.24 -15.63 9.95
N PRO A 34 1.94 -14.65 10.83
CA PRO A 34 1.65 -14.94 12.23
C PRO A 34 0.42 -15.83 12.40
N GLY A 35 -0.63 -15.62 11.60
CA GLY A 35 -1.82 -16.46 11.59
C GLY A 35 -1.52 -17.90 11.21
N ALA A 36 -0.74 -18.12 10.13
CA ALA A 36 -0.32 -19.44 9.71
C ALA A 36 0.53 -20.15 10.79
N ALA A 37 1.44 -19.43 11.45
CA ALA A 37 2.21 -19.97 12.56
C ALA A 37 1.31 -20.37 13.74
N LEU A 38 0.28 -19.58 14.05
CA LEU A 38 -0.66 -19.86 15.13
C LEU A 38 -1.52 -21.10 14.81
N ILE A 39 -2.04 -21.21 13.58
CA ILE A 39 -2.76 -22.39 13.10
C ILE A 39 -1.87 -23.62 13.18
N PHE A 40 -0.60 -23.51 12.79
CA PHE A 40 0.36 -24.59 12.88
C PHE A 40 0.57 -25.06 14.32
N VAL A 41 0.78 -24.13 15.27
CA VAL A 41 0.96 -24.47 16.69
C VAL A 41 -0.29 -25.14 17.27
N VAL A 42 -1.48 -24.59 17.01
CA VAL A 42 -2.76 -25.16 17.48
C VAL A 42 -2.97 -26.56 16.90
N GLY A 43 -2.69 -26.75 15.61
CA GLY A 43 -2.82 -28.04 14.94
C GLY A 43 -1.83 -29.08 15.44
N VAL A 44 -0.57 -28.70 15.69
CA VAL A 44 0.46 -29.60 16.21
C VAL A 44 0.22 -30.00 17.66
N LEU A 45 -0.32 -29.08 18.47
CA LEU A 45 -0.60 -29.34 19.89
C LEU A 45 -2.00 -29.93 20.14
N GLU A 46 -2.75 -30.25 19.09
CA GLU A 46 -4.14 -30.77 19.15
C GLU A 46 -5.04 -29.98 20.11
N LEU A 47 -4.83 -28.65 20.18
CA LEU A 47 -5.61 -27.80 21.05
C LEU A 47 -7.06 -27.73 20.54
N PRO A 48 -8.08 -27.77 21.42
CA PRO A 48 -9.50 -27.76 21.03
C PRO A 48 -9.98 -26.36 20.60
N TRP A 49 -9.13 -25.58 19.93
CA TRP A 49 -9.42 -24.23 19.50
C TRP A 49 -10.08 -24.26 18.12
N ASP A 50 -11.29 -23.72 18.03
CA ASP A 50 -11.96 -23.50 16.75
C ASP A 50 -11.30 -22.34 15.97
N LEU A 51 -10.72 -22.66 14.82
CA LEU A 51 -10.05 -21.73 13.91
C LEU A 51 -10.88 -21.41 12.65
N SER A 52 -12.14 -21.83 12.60
CA SER A 52 -13.03 -21.59 11.45
C SER A 52 -13.29 -20.11 11.17
N TRP A 53 -13.12 -19.25 12.18
CA TRP A 53 -13.24 -17.80 12.06
C TRP A 53 -12.03 -17.12 11.39
N PHE A 54 -10.90 -17.81 11.26
CA PHE A 54 -9.68 -17.20 10.72
C PHE A 54 -9.82 -16.98 9.21
N PRO A 55 -9.65 -15.74 8.71
CA PRO A 55 -9.86 -15.45 7.30
C PRO A 55 -8.81 -16.12 6.41
N GLY A 56 -9.22 -16.58 5.23
CA GLY A 56 -8.32 -17.18 4.26
C GLY A 56 -7.32 -16.17 3.69
N ILE A 57 -6.23 -16.69 3.12
CA ILE A 57 -5.13 -15.88 2.54
C ILE A 57 -5.64 -14.84 1.54
N PHE A 58 -6.57 -15.22 0.66
CA PHE A 58 -7.15 -14.33 -0.34
C PHE A 58 -7.87 -13.14 0.30
N THR A 59 -8.64 -13.37 1.37
CA THR A 59 -9.35 -12.32 2.10
C THR A 59 -8.39 -11.37 2.79
N ILE A 60 -7.32 -11.89 3.39
CA ILE A 60 -6.29 -11.06 4.05
C ILE A 60 -5.57 -10.19 3.01
N MET A 61 -5.20 -10.77 1.87
CA MET A 61 -4.50 -10.04 0.79
C MET A 61 -5.39 -8.97 0.16
N THR A 62 -6.66 -9.27 -0.10
CA THR A 62 -7.59 -8.29 -0.69
C THR A 62 -7.87 -7.13 0.26
N LEU A 63 -8.09 -7.41 1.55
CA LEU A 63 -8.26 -6.36 2.57
C LEU A 63 -6.99 -5.52 2.73
N GLY A 64 -5.81 -6.16 2.78
CA GLY A 64 -4.52 -5.48 2.86
C GLY A 64 -4.26 -4.58 1.65
N GLY A 65 -4.47 -5.10 0.45
CA GLY A 65 -4.32 -4.33 -0.79
C GLY A 65 -5.31 -3.19 -0.90
N ALA A 66 -6.58 -3.41 -0.55
CA ALA A 66 -7.60 -2.36 -0.55
C ALA A 66 -7.27 -1.25 0.46
N ALA A 67 -6.86 -1.61 1.67
CA ALA A 67 -6.47 -0.64 2.70
C ALA A 67 -5.22 0.15 2.29
N GLY A 68 -4.21 -0.52 1.72
CA GLY A 68 -3.00 0.13 1.22
C GLY A 68 -3.26 1.06 0.03
N ALA A 69 -4.10 0.64 -0.92
CA ALA A 69 -4.51 1.47 -2.04
C ALA A 69 -5.27 2.71 -1.56
N PHE A 70 -6.23 2.51 -0.64
CA PHE A 70 -7.01 3.60 -0.05
C PHE A 70 -6.12 4.60 0.70
N PHE A 71 -5.16 4.11 1.47
CA PHE A 71 -4.20 4.95 2.18
C PHE A 71 -3.34 5.79 1.21
N ALA A 72 -2.80 5.18 0.14
CA ALA A 72 -2.02 5.89 -0.85
C ALA A 72 -2.85 6.93 -1.63
N VAL A 73 -4.11 6.61 -1.94
CA VAL A 73 -5.04 7.57 -2.57
C VAL A 73 -5.31 8.77 -1.66
N ILE A 74 -5.51 8.54 -0.36
CA ILE A 74 -5.67 9.64 0.61
C ILE A 74 -4.42 10.53 0.65
N LEU A 75 -3.23 9.92 0.69
CA LEU A 75 -1.97 10.69 0.67
C LEU A 75 -1.83 11.51 -0.60
N PHE A 76 -2.13 10.92 -1.76
CA PHE A 76 -2.11 11.63 -3.05
C PHE A 76 -3.06 12.84 -3.06
N ILE A 77 -4.28 12.67 -2.53
CA ILE A 77 -5.25 13.77 -2.42
C ILE A 77 -4.73 14.83 -1.44
N LYS A 78 -4.20 14.43 -0.29
CA LYS A 78 -3.68 15.32 0.74
C LYS A 78 -2.53 16.17 0.21
N ASP A 79 -1.54 15.53 -0.43
CA ASP A 79 -0.35 16.21 -0.98
C ASP A 79 -0.71 17.25 -2.02
N ARG A 80 -1.82 17.04 -2.74
CA ARG A 80 -2.31 17.98 -3.73
C ARG A 80 -3.08 19.18 -3.14
N HIS A 81 -3.76 18.99 -2.01
CA HIS A 81 -4.61 20.04 -1.41
C HIS A 81 -3.93 20.82 -0.30
N VAL A 82 -2.94 20.23 0.38
CA VAL A 82 -2.18 20.87 1.44
C VAL A 82 -0.80 21.22 0.88
N PRO A 83 -0.54 22.49 0.51
CA PRO A 83 0.77 22.89 0.04
C PRO A 83 1.78 22.68 1.17
N TYR A 84 2.86 21.96 0.86
CA TYR A 84 4.00 21.85 1.76
C TYR A 84 4.55 23.26 2.02
N VAL A 85 4.77 23.57 3.30
CA VAL A 85 5.25 24.89 3.76
C VAL A 85 6.72 25.10 3.36
N GLU A 86 7.41 24.02 3.01
CA GLU A 86 8.78 23.99 2.50
C GLU A 86 8.77 23.32 1.12
N GLU A 87 9.59 23.83 0.19
CA GLU A 87 9.86 23.19 -1.11
C GLU A 87 10.61 21.88 -0.87
N VAL A 88 9.87 20.81 -0.58
CA VAL A 88 10.43 19.46 -0.58
C VAL A 88 10.78 19.15 -2.03
N GLN A 89 12.05 18.82 -2.32
CA GLN A 89 12.47 18.42 -3.66
C GLN A 89 11.57 17.28 -4.15
N ASP A 90 10.88 17.51 -5.26
CA ASP A 90 10.14 16.49 -5.98
C ASP A 90 11.15 15.51 -6.61
N PHE A 91 11.49 14.45 -5.88
CA PHE A 91 12.43 13.41 -6.33
C PHE A 91 11.91 12.58 -7.53
N GLU A 92 10.74 12.89 -8.10
CA GLU A 92 10.15 12.14 -9.21
C GLU A 92 10.40 12.74 -10.61
N GLU A 93 10.97 13.94 -10.76
CA GLU A 93 11.15 14.55 -12.10
C GLU A 93 12.53 14.33 -12.76
N GLU A 94 13.55 13.86 -12.03
CA GLU A 94 14.93 13.84 -12.55
C GLU A 94 15.45 12.49 -13.07
N SER A 95 14.60 11.48 -13.27
CA SER A 95 15.07 10.15 -13.71
C SER A 95 14.45 9.68 -15.02
N GLU A 96 14.91 10.22 -16.16
CA GLU A 96 15.33 9.41 -17.31
C GLU A 96 15.68 10.24 -18.56
N ASN A 97 15.15 11.46 -18.72
CA ASN A 97 15.23 12.15 -20.01
C ASN A 97 16.46 13.06 -20.21
N ASP A 98 17.23 13.36 -19.16
CA ASP A 98 18.37 14.29 -19.24
C ASP A 98 19.75 13.61 -19.33
N ARG A 99 19.82 12.28 -19.20
CA ARG A 99 21.10 11.56 -19.29
C ARG A 99 21.64 11.41 -20.72
N PHE A 100 20.87 11.76 -21.74
CA PHE A 100 21.24 11.66 -23.16
C PHE A 100 21.46 13.02 -23.86
N LYS A 101 21.51 14.13 -23.11
CA LYS A 101 21.71 15.49 -23.65
C LYS A 101 23.04 16.16 -23.27
N ARG A 102 24.06 15.39 -22.91
CA ARG A 102 25.43 15.91 -22.77
C ARG A 102 26.38 15.22 -23.73
#